data_AF-A0A9D9HWP0-F1
#
_entry.id   AF-A0A9D9HWP0-F1
#
_cell.length_a   1.000
_cell.length_b   1.000
_cell.length_c   1.000
_cell.angle_alpha   90.00
_cell.angle_beta   90.00
_cell.angle_gamma   90.00
#
_symmetry.space_group_name_H-M   'P 1'
#
loop_
_entity.id
_entity.type
_entity.pdbx_description
1 polymer ?
#
loop_
_entity_poly.entity_id
_entity_poly.type
_entity_poly.pdbx_seq_one_letter_code
_entity_poly.pdbx_strand_id
1 'polypeptide(L)'
;MKKTTFLLVALLSSVFAANALVYNVAVPAETKTCYIAGEMNDWSFTEMTKVDDTHYTVDIVDATEVQKYKYCSGPDWSYVEKTAENKDVDNRSYSTSDVVANWAAVYDPGVGEQRADVTVRIQAASIPTIWWWGGGIAGADQSYTWETKPAMNAMADAAGWYEWTFENVNVAIGVSYKIVIDGQESPELNAKEDVCLDASFAATDCPSTEEPEEPVEPGESITVKVQVPSEGLSSWDATAGVYFYVWTTGEGSFTQATDEGNNWYSYTSEGSPINFIVVNGSSWDALAGDARRQSVNMENVAESTCYVMANGTETEGVSDWNKVLTVTDCPEESAIMEAETEHLFTINGRTLLISLDQEAEVAIYNVNGQLIEHTFTNDYSRFMQQGVYIIRIGNTTEKMVIF
;
A
#
# COMPACT_ATOMS: atom_id res chain seq x y z
N MET A 1 32.46 -72.42 45.68
CA MET A 1 32.62 -71.00 45.28
C MET A 1 32.81 -70.95 43.78
N LYS A 2 32.05 -70.08 43.10
CA LYS A 2 31.71 -70.12 41.67
C LYS A 2 32.87 -69.66 40.78
N LYS A 3 33.07 -70.38 39.67
CA LYS A 3 33.91 -70.00 38.53
C LYS A 3 33.06 -69.15 37.59
N THR A 4 33.45 -67.91 37.33
CA THR A 4 32.72 -67.00 36.44
C THR A 4 33.51 -66.88 35.14
N THR A 5 33.01 -67.53 34.09
CA THR A 5 33.50 -67.43 32.72
C THR A 5 32.99 -66.13 32.10
N PHE A 6 33.89 -65.23 31.72
CA PHE A 6 33.58 -64.01 30.97
C PHE A 6 33.40 -64.38 29.49
N LEU A 7 32.17 -64.31 28.99
CA LEU A 7 31.83 -64.50 27.59
C LEU A 7 32.00 -63.15 26.87
N LEU A 8 33.04 -63.01 26.05
CA LEU A 8 33.25 -61.85 25.18
C LEU A 8 32.40 -62.06 23.91
N VAL A 9 31.19 -61.50 23.88
CA VAL A 9 30.38 -61.41 22.65
C VAL A 9 30.89 -60.22 21.86
N ALA A 10 31.70 -60.48 20.83
CA ALA A 10 32.01 -59.49 19.82
C ALA A 10 30.74 -59.26 18.98
N LEU A 11 30.03 -58.18 19.27
CA LEU A 11 29.01 -57.63 18.37
C LEU A 11 29.75 -57.14 17.12
N LEU A 12 29.69 -57.93 16.06
CA LEU A 12 30.13 -57.53 14.72
C LEU A 12 29.07 -56.56 14.19
N SER A 13 29.19 -55.28 14.53
CA SER A 13 28.40 -54.21 13.91
C SER A 13 28.88 -54.07 12.47
N SER A 14 28.20 -54.75 11.56
CA SER A 14 28.30 -54.50 10.12
C SER A 14 27.84 -53.07 9.87
N VAL A 15 28.77 -52.12 9.88
CA VAL A 15 28.54 -50.79 9.31
C VAL A 15 28.43 -51.04 7.81
N PHE A 16 27.21 -51.20 7.31
CA PHE A 16 26.96 -51.03 5.89
C PHE A 16 27.35 -49.59 5.60
N ALA A 17 28.47 -49.40 4.90
CA ALA A 17 28.80 -48.10 4.33
C ALA A 17 27.68 -47.82 3.33
N ALA A 18 26.71 -47.00 3.75
CA ALA A 18 25.69 -46.52 2.85
C ALA A 18 26.43 -45.72 1.76
N ASN A 19 26.20 -46.07 0.50
CA ASN A 19 26.83 -45.37 -0.61
C ASN A 19 26.12 -44.01 -0.70
N ALA A 20 26.71 -42.99 -0.10
CA ALA A 20 26.27 -41.62 -0.26
C ALA A 20 27.00 -40.99 -1.45
N LEU A 21 26.28 -40.26 -2.29
CA LEU A 21 26.88 -39.35 -3.25
C LEU A 21 26.99 -37.96 -2.63
N VAL A 22 28.13 -37.32 -2.87
CA VAL A 22 28.42 -35.96 -2.40
C VAL A 22 28.17 -35.01 -3.56
N TYR A 23 27.23 -34.08 -3.39
CA TYR A 23 26.92 -33.06 -4.37
C TYR A 23 27.59 -31.76 -3.93
N ASN A 24 28.41 -31.18 -4.81
CA ASN A 24 29.05 -29.89 -4.59
C ASN A 24 28.61 -28.92 -5.68
N VAL A 25 28.23 -27.70 -5.29
CA VAL A 25 27.76 -26.70 -6.24
C VAL A 25 28.42 -25.34 -5.95
N ALA A 26 28.92 -24.72 -7.01
CA ALA A 26 29.29 -23.32 -7.01
C ALA A 26 28.09 -22.48 -7.47
N VAL A 27 27.76 -21.42 -6.73
CA VAL A 27 26.57 -20.59 -6.93
C VAL A 27 26.93 -19.10 -7.02
N PRO A 28 26.04 -18.25 -7.58
CA PRO A 28 26.22 -16.80 -7.56
C PRO A 28 26.38 -16.23 -6.14
N ALA A 29 27.16 -15.15 -5.98
CA ALA A 29 27.57 -14.61 -4.67
C ALA A 29 26.41 -14.05 -3.83
N GLU A 30 25.29 -13.72 -4.46
CA GLU A 30 24.07 -13.25 -3.82
C GLU A 30 23.28 -14.36 -3.11
N THR A 31 23.60 -15.63 -3.38
CA THR A 31 22.91 -16.80 -2.84
C THR A 31 23.02 -16.89 -1.31
N LYS A 32 21.88 -16.84 -0.61
CA LYS A 32 21.82 -16.91 0.86
C LYS A 32 21.73 -18.35 1.38
N THR A 33 21.00 -19.18 0.67
CA THR A 33 20.76 -20.60 0.94
C THR A 33 20.77 -21.36 -0.38
N CYS A 34 20.98 -22.67 -0.33
CA CYS A 34 20.93 -23.53 -1.51
C CYS A 34 20.24 -24.84 -1.16
N TYR A 35 19.39 -25.31 -2.06
CA TYR A 35 18.63 -26.54 -1.94
C TYR A 35 18.88 -27.41 -3.17
N ILE A 36 18.78 -28.73 -2.99
CA ILE A 36 18.77 -29.71 -4.07
C ILE A 36 17.45 -30.47 -4.05
N ALA A 37 16.87 -30.71 -5.23
CA ALA A 37 15.66 -31.50 -5.40
C ALA A 37 15.82 -32.41 -6.63
N GLY A 38 15.46 -33.68 -6.50
CA GLY A 38 15.62 -34.66 -7.57
C GLY A 38 15.05 -36.04 -7.26
N GLU A 39 15.29 -36.99 -8.16
CA GLU A 39 14.80 -38.37 -8.04
C GLU A 39 15.35 -39.12 -6.81
N MET A 40 16.44 -38.64 -6.19
CA MET A 40 17.02 -39.20 -4.97
C MET A 40 16.29 -38.79 -3.69
N ASN A 41 15.41 -37.80 -3.74
CA ASN A 41 14.61 -37.34 -2.60
C ASN A 41 13.15 -37.07 -3.00
N ASP A 42 12.63 -37.81 -3.99
CA ASP A 42 11.26 -37.67 -4.50
C ASP A 42 10.89 -36.23 -4.89
N TRP A 43 11.85 -35.48 -5.44
CA TRP A 43 11.71 -34.06 -5.80
C TRP A 43 11.38 -33.12 -4.63
N SER A 44 11.62 -33.56 -3.39
CA SER A 44 11.57 -32.69 -2.22
C SER A 44 12.81 -31.79 -2.12
N PHE A 45 12.71 -30.66 -1.42
CA PHE A 45 13.82 -29.73 -1.27
C PHE A 45 14.69 -30.09 -0.06
N THR A 46 15.92 -30.53 -0.31
CA THR A 46 16.93 -30.77 0.74
C THR A 46 17.88 -29.58 0.81
N GLU A 47 17.95 -28.91 1.96
CA GLU A 47 18.89 -27.82 2.18
C GLU A 47 20.34 -28.32 2.17
N MET A 48 21.21 -27.60 1.47
CA MET A 48 22.64 -27.88 1.38
C MET A 48 23.43 -27.10 2.44
N THR A 49 24.53 -27.68 2.92
CA THR A 49 25.41 -27.03 3.88
C THR A 49 26.31 -26.01 3.18
N LYS A 50 26.29 -24.76 3.63
CA LYS A 50 27.19 -23.71 3.14
C LYS A 50 28.64 -24.00 3.54
N VAL A 51 29.55 -24.02 2.57
CA VAL A 51 31.00 -24.20 2.77
C VAL A 51 31.68 -22.83 2.83
N ASP A 52 31.37 -21.96 1.87
CA ASP A 52 31.78 -20.56 1.81
C ASP A 52 30.71 -19.72 1.08
N ASP A 53 30.99 -18.45 0.78
CA ASP A 53 30.03 -17.54 0.15
C ASP A 53 29.53 -17.95 -1.24
N THR A 54 30.23 -18.85 -1.92
CA THR A 54 29.90 -19.30 -3.28
C THR A 54 29.82 -20.81 -3.43
N HIS A 55 30.02 -21.59 -2.36
CA HIS A 55 30.01 -23.06 -2.43
C HIS A 55 29.13 -23.71 -1.36
N TYR A 56 28.36 -24.71 -1.79
CA TYR A 56 27.48 -25.51 -0.96
C TYR A 56 27.71 -27.01 -1.21
N THR A 57 27.45 -27.84 -0.19
CA THR A 57 27.64 -29.29 -0.26
C THR A 57 26.53 -30.06 0.46
N VAL A 58 26.22 -31.26 0.00
CA VAL A 58 25.30 -32.19 0.69
C VAL A 58 25.63 -33.65 0.35
N ASP A 59 25.51 -34.51 1.37
CA ASP A 59 25.61 -35.95 1.23
C ASP A 59 24.21 -36.56 1.17
N ILE A 60 23.86 -37.22 0.06
CA ILE A 60 22.59 -37.93 -0.07
C ILE A 60 22.84 -39.43 -0.07
N VAL A 61 22.35 -40.06 1.00
CA VAL A 61 22.43 -41.51 1.20
C VAL A 61 21.58 -42.22 0.15
N ASP A 62 22.10 -43.31 -0.40
CA ASP A 62 21.46 -44.17 -1.41
C ASP A 62 21.21 -43.49 -2.78
N ALA A 63 21.71 -42.28 -2.98
CA ALA A 63 21.71 -41.63 -4.28
C ALA A 63 22.59 -42.39 -5.29
N THR A 64 22.21 -42.34 -6.57
CA THR A 64 22.90 -42.99 -7.68
C THR A 64 23.20 -41.99 -8.79
N GLU A 65 24.24 -42.24 -9.59
CA GLU A 65 24.68 -41.28 -10.63
C GLU A 65 23.66 -41.10 -11.77
N VAL A 66 22.68 -42.00 -11.89
CA VAL A 66 21.62 -41.95 -12.91
C VAL A 66 20.45 -41.05 -12.51
N GLN A 67 20.29 -40.76 -11.21
CA GLN A 67 19.19 -39.96 -10.71
C GLN A 67 19.33 -38.50 -11.13
N LYS A 68 18.22 -37.93 -11.59
CA LYS A 68 18.12 -36.57 -12.09
C LYS A 68 17.80 -35.57 -10.98
N TYR A 69 18.29 -34.34 -11.08
CA TYR A 69 18.09 -33.30 -10.05
C TYR A 69 18.26 -31.88 -10.60
N LYS A 70 17.96 -30.90 -9.74
CA LYS A 70 18.20 -29.47 -9.93
C LYS A 70 18.57 -28.79 -8.61
N TYR A 71 19.16 -27.60 -8.72
CA TYR A 71 19.40 -26.71 -7.58
C TYR A 71 18.38 -25.57 -7.50
N CYS A 72 18.11 -25.10 -6.29
CA CYS A 72 17.27 -23.92 -6.02
C CYS A 72 17.91 -23.04 -4.95
N SER A 73 17.73 -21.72 -5.02
CA SER A 73 18.21 -20.80 -3.97
C SER A 73 17.31 -20.79 -2.72
N GLY A 74 16.09 -21.31 -2.83
CA GLY A 74 15.10 -21.45 -1.75
C GLY A 74 14.32 -22.78 -1.84
N PRO A 75 13.46 -23.09 -0.85
CA PRO A 75 12.73 -24.36 -0.76
C PRO A 75 11.49 -24.41 -1.66
N ASP A 76 11.57 -23.89 -2.89
CA ASP A 76 10.49 -23.86 -3.88
C ASP A 76 11.05 -23.76 -5.31
N TRP A 77 10.36 -24.32 -6.31
CA TRP A 77 10.77 -24.30 -7.71
C TRP A 77 10.84 -22.91 -8.32
N SER A 78 10.16 -21.94 -7.73
CA SER A 78 10.26 -20.53 -8.09
C SER A 78 11.66 -19.93 -7.86
N TYR A 79 12.53 -20.63 -7.13
CA TYR A 79 13.94 -20.29 -6.92
C TYR A 79 14.91 -21.18 -7.73
N VAL A 80 14.41 -21.93 -8.71
CA VAL A 80 15.20 -22.90 -9.49
C VAL A 80 16.33 -22.23 -10.28
N GLU A 81 17.40 -22.98 -10.49
CA GLU A 81 18.50 -22.57 -11.37
C GLU A 81 18.05 -22.24 -12.80
N LYS A 82 18.75 -21.28 -13.40
CA LYS A 82 18.59 -20.81 -14.78
C LYS A 82 19.94 -20.74 -15.48
N THR A 83 19.91 -20.71 -16.82
CA THR A 83 21.10 -20.40 -17.62
C THR A 83 21.50 -18.93 -17.40
N ALA A 84 22.68 -18.55 -17.89
CA ALA A 84 23.14 -17.15 -17.83
C ALA A 84 22.20 -16.18 -18.57
N GLU A 85 21.43 -16.68 -19.54
CA GLU A 85 20.40 -15.93 -20.29
C GLU A 85 19.00 -16.05 -19.67
N ASN A 86 18.89 -16.46 -18.40
CA ASN A 86 17.62 -16.65 -17.67
C ASN A 86 16.67 -17.69 -18.27
N LYS A 87 17.20 -18.70 -18.98
CA LYS A 87 16.40 -19.81 -19.51
C LYS A 87 16.36 -20.98 -18.55
N ASP A 88 15.38 -21.85 -18.73
CA ASP A 88 15.32 -23.11 -17.99
C ASP A 88 16.54 -23.99 -18.27
N VAL A 89 17.04 -24.59 -17.20
CA VAL A 89 18.06 -25.64 -17.23
C VAL A 89 17.35 -26.99 -17.20
N ASP A 90 17.75 -27.92 -18.05
CA ASP A 90 17.26 -29.31 -18.01
C ASP A 90 17.71 -30.01 -16.71
N ASN A 91 17.02 -31.09 -16.32
CA ASN A 91 17.43 -31.87 -15.15
C ASN A 91 18.87 -32.39 -15.31
N ARG A 92 19.71 -32.11 -14.30
CA ARG A 92 21.13 -32.48 -14.28
C ARG A 92 21.32 -33.99 -14.13
N SER A 93 22.45 -34.48 -14.63
CA SER A 93 23.02 -35.78 -14.24
C SER A 93 24.09 -35.55 -13.18
N TYR A 94 24.42 -36.58 -12.40
CA TYR A 94 25.41 -36.45 -11.34
C TYR A 94 26.76 -35.96 -11.88
N SER A 95 27.31 -34.96 -11.18
CA SER A 95 28.67 -34.45 -11.34
C SER A 95 29.29 -34.32 -9.95
N THR A 96 30.61 -34.47 -9.87
CA THR A 96 31.35 -34.23 -8.62
C THR A 96 31.38 -32.74 -8.23
N SER A 97 31.17 -31.85 -9.20
CA SER A 97 31.05 -30.41 -9.01
C SER A 97 30.15 -29.81 -10.08
N ASP A 98 29.18 -29.02 -9.64
CA ASP A 98 28.28 -28.24 -10.49
C ASP A 98 28.56 -26.74 -10.37
N VAL A 99 28.05 -26.00 -11.36
CA VAL A 99 28.01 -24.55 -11.34
C VAL A 99 26.60 -24.12 -11.74
N VAL A 100 25.98 -23.30 -10.89
CA VAL A 100 24.73 -22.59 -11.20
C VAL A 100 25.09 -21.21 -11.73
N ALA A 101 24.57 -20.88 -12.91
CA ALA A 101 24.85 -19.60 -13.56
C ALA A 101 23.96 -18.48 -13.02
N ASN A 102 22.68 -18.75 -12.83
CA ASN A 102 21.72 -17.81 -12.26
C ASN A 102 20.56 -18.52 -11.57
N TRP A 103 19.75 -17.77 -10.83
CA TRP A 103 18.50 -18.24 -10.22
C TRP A 103 17.28 -17.57 -10.86
N ALA A 104 16.14 -18.25 -10.83
CA ALA A 104 14.84 -17.65 -11.17
C ALA A 104 14.51 -16.48 -10.23
N ALA A 105 14.79 -16.66 -8.94
CA ALA A 105 14.75 -15.66 -7.89
C ALA A 105 15.79 -16.02 -6.81
N VAL A 106 16.21 -15.04 -6.02
CA VAL A 106 17.10 -15.28 -4.87
C VAL A 106 16.27 -15.28 -3.60
N TYR A 107 16.24 -16.43 -2.91
CA TYR A 107 15.60 -16.51 -1.61
C TYR A 107 16.44 -15.81 -0.54
N ASP A 108 15.78 -15.01 0.28
CA ASP A 108 16.37 -14.40 1.46
C ASP A 108 15.52 -14.77 2.69
N PRO A 109 16.00 -15.69 3.55
CA PRO A 109 15.25 -16.10 4.74
C PRO A 109 15.16 -15.01 5.82
N GLY A 110 15.90 -13.91 5.68
CA GLY A 110 15.91 -12.78 6.63
C GLY A 110 14.81 -11.75 6.37
N VAL A 111 14.23 -11.72 5.17
CA VAL A 111 13.02 -10.95 4.86
C VAL A 111 11.85 -11.92 4.95
N GLY A 112 10.90 -11.66 5.85
CA GLY A 112 9.68 -12.47 5.90
C GLY A 112 9.04 -12.55 4.52
N GLU A 113 8.52 -13.71 4.15
CA GLU A 113 7.88 -13.89 2.84
C GLU A 113 6.73 -12.88 2.69
N GLN A 114 6.88 -11.96 1.73
CA GLN A 114 5.80 -11.05 1.39
C GLN A 114 4.76 -11.84 0.61
N ARG A 115 3.61 -12.05 1.25
CA ARG A 115 2.49 -12.78 0.68
C ARG A 115 1.29 -11.88 0.53
N ALA A 116 0.69 -11.89 -0.65
CA ALA A 116 -0.53 -11.17 -0.94
C ALA A 116 -1.41 -12.00 -1.88
N ASP A 117 -2.69 -11.67 -1.92
CA ASP A 117 -3.58 -12.22 -2.93
C ASP A 117 -3.31 -11.49 -4.24
N VAL A 118 -3.25 -12.24 -5.34
CA VAL A 118 -2.98 -11.72 -6.68
C VAL A 118 -4.14 -12.10 -7.58
N THR A 119 -4.80 -11.11 -8.18
CA THR A 119 -5.95 -11.33 -9.06
C THR A 119 -5.57 -11.08 -10.51
N VAL A 120 -5.79 -12.09 -11.35
CA VAL A 120 -5.65 -11.97 -12.81
C VAL A 120 -7.04 -11.81 -13.41
N ARG A 121 -7.23 -10.73 -14.17
CA ARG A 121 -8.46 -10.42 -14.90
C ARG A 121 -8.21 -10.46 -16.40
N ILE A 122 -9.18 -10.96 -17.16
CA ILE A 122 -9.08 -11.01 -18.62
C ILE A 122 -10.42 -10.70 -19.29
N GLN A 123 -10.38 -9.88 -20.33
CA GLN A 123 -11.52 -9.62 -21.20
C GLN A 123 -11.65 -10.74 -22.24
N ALA A 124 -12.78 -11.43 -22.29
CA ALA A 124 -13.02 -12.54 -23.21
C ALA A 124 -14.50 -12.66 -23.63
N ALA A 125 -14.73 -13.21 -24.82
CA ALA A 125 -16.08 -13.48 -25.32
C ALA A 125 -16.67 -14.80 -24.78
N SER A 126 -15.81 -15.69 -24.28
CA SER A 126 -16.16 -16.99 -23.71
C SER A 126 -15.41 -17.19 -22.38
N ILE A 127 -15.88 -18.14 -21.56
CA ILE A 127 -15.30 -18.41 -20.24
C ILE A 127 -13.87 -18.94 -20.40
N PRO A 128 -12.83 -18.20 -19.96
CA PRO A 128 -11.46 -18.66 -20.00
C PRO A 128 -11.21 -19.77 -19.00
N THR A 129 -10.17 -20.56 -19.23
CA THR A 129 -9.60 -21.46 -18.23
C THR A 129 -8.16 -21.07 -17.93
N ILE A 130 -7.70 -21.33 -16.71
CA ILE A 130 -6.37 -20.92 -16.24
C ILE A 130 -5.57 -22.11 -15.73
N TRP A 131 -4.27 -22.10 -15.92
CA TRP A 131 -3.32 -23.03 -15.30
C TRP A 131 -2.13 -22.24 -14.79
N TRP A 132 -1.71 -22.51 -13.55
CA TRP A 132 -0.57 -21.87 -12.91
C TRP A 132 0.43 -22.87 -12.31
N TRP A 133 1.61 -22.36 -12.01
CA TRP A 133 2.67 -23.04 -11.26
C TRP A 133 3.55 -22.01 -10.52
N GLY A 134 4.28 -22.47 -9.51
CA GLY A 134 5.12 -21.60 -8.68
C GLY A 134 4.31 -20.68 -7.75
N GLY A 135 4.88 -19.50 -7.43
CA GLY A 135 4.28 -18.53 -6.51
C GLY A 135 4.32 -18.89 -5.03
N GLY A 136 4.93 -20.02 -4.66
CA GLY A 136 4.93 -20.51 -3.28
C GLY A 136 3.53 -20.82 -2.74
N ILE A 137 2.57 -21.07 -3.62
CA ILE A 137 1.17 -21.37 -3.28
C ILE A 137 1.03 -22.89 -3.13
N ALA A 138 0.41 -23.35 -2.04
CA ALA A 138 0.17 -24.76 -1.83
C ALA A 138 -0.67 -25.36 -2.99
N GLY A 139 -0.15 -26.41 -3.63
CA GLY A 139 -0.82 -27.08 -4.75
C GLY A 139 -0.46 -26.56 -6.14
N ALA A 140 0.34 -25.49 -6.27
CA ALA A 140 0.81 -25.00 -7.58
C ALA A 140 1.78 -25.97 -8.28
N ASP A 141 2.42 -26.87 -7.53
CA ASP A 141 3.31 -27.93 -8.04
C ASP A 141 2.57 -29.27 -8.26
N GLN A 142 1.29 -29.37 -7.89
CA GLN A 142 0.52 -30.60 -8.06
C GLN A 142 -0.11 -30.62 -9.44
N SER A 143 0.60 -31.22 -10.40
CA SER A 143 0.05 -32.18 -11.37
C SER A 143 -1.42 -32.00 -11.80
N TYR A 144 -1.87 -30.78 -12.12
CA TYR A 144 -3.05 -30.65 -12.96
C TYR A 144 -2.63 -31.25 -14.29
N THR A 145 -3.06 -32.49 -14.53
CA THR A 145 -3.04 -32.99 -15.90
C THR A 145 -3.81 -31.96 -16.73
N TRP A 146 -3.35 -31.73 -17.95
CA TRP A 146 -3.91 -30.77 -18.93
C TRP A 146 -5.45 -30.76 -19.00
N GLU A 147 -6.09 -31.84 -18.56
CA GLU A 147 -7.53 -32.12 -18.56
C GLU A 147 -8.33 -31.38 -17.47
N THR A 148 -7.72 -30.74 -16.47
CA THR A 148 -8.45 -30.12 -15.33
C THR A 148 -8.13 -28.64 -15.11
N LYS A 149 -8.07 -27.85 -16.19
CA LYS A 149 -7.94 -26.38 -16.08
C LYS A 149 -9.23 -25.78 -15.50
N PRO A 150 -9.21 -25.15 -14.32
CA PRO A 150 -10.40 -24.50 -13.79
C PRO A 150 -10.84 -23.35 -14.68
N ALA A 151 -12.15 -23.14 -14.74
CA ALA A 151 -12.75 -21.98 -15.37
C ALA A 151 -12.56 -20.74 -14.48
N MET A 152 -12.27 -19.60 -15.10
CA MET A 152 -12.25 -18.31 -14.41
C MET A 152 -13.67 -17.83 -14.09
N ASN A 153 -13.82 -17.03 -13.04
CA ASN A 153 -15.11 -16.52 -12.58
C ASN A 153 -15.52 -15.31 -13.40
N ALA A 154 -16.80 -15.21 -13.82
CA ALA A 154 -17.30 -14.01 -14.47
C ALA A 154 -17.45 -12.88 -13.44
N MET A 155 -16.96 -11.68 -13.77
CA MET A 155 -17.14 -10.49 -12.92
C MET A 155 -18.61 -10.03 -12.98
N ALA A 156 -19.17 -9.62 -11.84
CA ALA A 156 -20.59 -9.27 -11.72
C ALA A 156 -20.91 -7.88 -12.30
N ASP A 157 -19.94 -6.98 -12.23
CA ASP A 157 -20.00 -5.55 -12.53
C ASP A 157 -19.36 -5.19 -13.89
N ALA A 158 -18.52 -6.08 -14.44
CA ALA A 158 -17.81 -5.87 -15.70
C ALA A 158 -18.16 -6.94 -16.74
N ALA A 159 -19.18 -6.67 -17.57
CA ALA A 159 -19.61 -7.60 -18.60
C ALA A 159 -18.47 -7.95 -19.59
N GLY A 160 -18.23 -9.25 -19.79
CA GLY A 160 -17.16 -9.76 -20.65
C GLY A 160 -15.78 -9.85 -19.98
N TRP A 161 -15.71 -9.60 -18.67
CA TRP A 161 -14.50 -9.80 -17.87
C TRP A 161 -14.61 -11.04 -16.98
N TYR A 162 -13.46 -11.71 -16.82
CA TYR A 162 -13.31 -12.89 -15.99
C TYR A 162 -12.12 -12.73 -15.08
N GLU A 163 -12.19 -13.26 -13.86
CA GLU A 163 -11.14 -13.16 -12.86
C GLU A 163 -10.79 -14.49 -12.19
N TRP A 164 -9.55 -14.57 -11.73
CA TRP A 164 -9.06 -15.64 -10.88
C TRP A 164 -8.10 -15.05 -9.85
N THR A 165 -8.36 -15.32 -8.57
CA THR A 165 -7.51 -14.87 -7.46
C THR A 165 -6.65 -16.03 -6.97
N PHE A 166 -5.35 -15.78 -6.93
CA PHE A 166 -4.36 -16.63 -6.31
C PHE A 166 -4.16 -16.16 -4.87
N GLU A 167 -4.50 -17.01 -3.90
CA GLU A 167 -4.35 -16.66 -2.49
C GLU A 167 -2.90 -16.83 -2.02
N ASN A 168 -2.42 -15.91 -1.18
CA ASN A 168 -1.13 -15.99 -0.49
C ASN A 168 0.10 -16.17 -1.42
N VAL A 169 0.13 -15.52 -2.57
CA VAL A 169 1.26 -15.55 -3.51
C VAL A 169 2.48 -14.89 -2.90
N ASN A 170 3.65 -15.52 -2.98
CA ASN A 170 4.90 -14.85 -2.70
C ASN A 170 5.19 -13.80 -3.78
N VAL A 171 4.88 -12.53 -3.50
CA VAL A 171 4.92 -11.44 -4.49
C VAL A 171 6.33 -11.10 -4.97
N ALA A 172 7.38 -11.48 -4.22
CA ALA A 172 8.75 -11.30 -4.68
C ALA A 172 9.03 -12.08 -5.97
N ILE A 173 8.36 -13.23 -6.14
CA ILE A 173 8.56 -14.13 -7.26
C ILE A 173 7.39 -14.11 -8.24
N GLY A 174 6.17 -13.94 -7.71
CA GLY A 174 4.94 -14.02 -8.48
C GLY A 174 4.53 -15.44 -8.83
N VAL A 175 3.33 -15.56 -9.37
CA VAL A 175 2.76 -16.81 -9.87
C VAL A 175 2.91 -16.86 -11.39
N SER A 176 3.45 -17.96 -11.92
CA SER A 176 3.49 -18.19 -13.37
C SER A 176 2.21 -18.86 -13.83
N TYR A 177 1.66 -18.43 -14.95
CA TYR A 177 0.37 -18.94 -15.43
C TYR A 177 0.21 -18.87 -16.95
N LYS A 178 -0.80 -19.59 -17.44
CA LYS A 178 -1.33 -19.54 -18.80
C LYS A 178 -2.84 -19.51 -18.79
N ILE A 179 -3.41 -18.79 -19.75
CA ILE A 179 -4.85 -18.69 -19.94
C ILE A 179 -5.21 -19.33 -21.29
N VAL A 180 -6.34 -20.03 -21.35
CA VAL A 180 -6.91 -20.56 -22.58
C VAL A 180 -8.28 -19.94 -22.84
N ILE A 181 -8.44 -19.32 -24.01
CA ILE A 181 -9.69 -18.74 -24.52
C ILE A 181 -9.97 -19.37 -25.89
N ASP A 182 -11.16 -19.96 -26.08
CA ASP A 182 -11.57 -20.57 -27.36
C ASP A 182 -10.53 -21.55 -27.95
N GLY A 183 -9.78 -22.26 -27.09
CA GLY A 183 -8.73 -23.19 -27.48
C GLY A 183 -7.40 -22.55 -27.91
N GLN A 184 -7.27 -21.22 -27.85
CA GLN A 184 -5.98 -20.52 -27.96
C GLN A 184 -5.34 -20.37 -26.57
N GLU A 185 -4.05 -20.68 -26.47
CA GLU A 185 -3.27 -20.59 -25.24
C GLU A 185 -2.39 -19.34 -25.25
N SER A 186 -2.32 -18.64 -24.12
CA SER A 186 -1.42 -17.52 -23.92
C SER A 186 0.05 -17.96 -23.95
N PRO A 187 1.01 -17.05 -24.17
CA PRO A 187 2.37 -17.28 -23.71
C PRO A 187 2.40 -17.56 -22.19
N GLU A 188 3.53 -18.03 -21.70
CA GLU A 188 3.77 -18.05 -20.25
C GLU A 188 3.81 -16.61 -19.71
N LEU A 189 2.98 -16.35 -18.71
CA LEU A 189 2.84 -15.06 -18.03
C LEU A 189 3.25 -15.21 -16.56
N ASN A 190 3.58 -14.11 -15.91
CA ASN A 190 3.91 -14.07 -14.48
C ASN A 190 3.27 -12.83 -13.84
N ALA A 191 2.58 -13.02 -12.72
CA ALA A 191 1.93 -11.94 -11.98
C ALA A 191 2.48 -11.85 -10.55
N LYS A 192 2.92 -10.65 -10.18
CA LYS A 192 3.40 -10.29 -8.83
C LYS A 192 2.42 -9.39 -8.08
N GLU A 193 1.45 -8.86 -8.81
CA GLU A 193 0.41 -7.94 -8.40
C GLU A 193 -0.81 -8.21 -9.29
N ASP A 194 -1.92 -7.52 -9.04
CA ASP A 194 -3.12 -7.62 -9.87
C ASP A 194 -2.82 -7.24 -11.33
N VAL A 195 -3.30 -8.05 -12.28
CA VAL A 195 -3.05 -7.83 -13.72
C VAL A 195 -4.36 -7.93 -14.49
N CYS A 196 -4.54 -7.04 -15.46
CA CYS A 196 -5.65 -7.06 -16.40
C CYS A 196 -5.16 -7.25 -17.84
N LEU A 197 -5.78 -8.18 -18.54
CA LEU A 197 -5.41 -8.60 -19.88
C LEU A 197 -6.58 -8.44 -20.85
N ASP A 198 -6.29 -8.09 -22.10
CA ASP A 198 -7.27 -8.16 -23.19
C ASP A 198 -7.35 -9.58 -23.77
N ALA A 199 -8.25 -9.78 -24.74
CA ALA A 199 -8.43 -11.08 -25.41
C ALA A 199 -7.20 -11.54 -26.23
N SER A 200 -6.22 -10.66 -26.44
CA SER A 200 -4.93 -10.96 -27.08
C SER A 200 -3.81 -11.27 -26.08
N PHE A 201 -4.15 -11.34 -24.79
CA PHE A 201 -3.23 -11.52 -23.66
C PHE A 201 -2.25 -10.34 -23.46
N ALA A 202 -2.57 -9.16 -24.01
CA ALA A 202 -1.82 -7.94 -23.76
C ALA A 202 -2.33 -7.25 -22.49
N ALA A 203 -1.44 -6.61 -21.73
CA ALA A 203 -1.82 -5.80 -20.59
C ALA A 203 -2.74 -4.65 -21.03
N THR A 204 -3.79 -4.41 -20.24
CA THR A 204 -4.79 -3.35 -20.45
C THR A 204 -5.24 -2.80 -19.11
N ASP A 205 -5.92 -1.65 -19.13
CA ASP A 205 -6.54 -1.10 -17.94
C ASP A 205 -7.59 -2.08 -17.39
N CYS A 206 -7.57 -2.25 -16.06
CA CYS A 206 -8.59 -3.01 -15.38
C CYS A 206 -9.94 -2.29 -15.54
N PRO A 207 -11.05 -3.05 -15.65
CA PRO A 207 -12.34 -2.42 -15.43
C PRO A 207 -12.27 -1.80 -14.03
N SER A 208 -12.66 -0.53 -13.92
CA SER A 208 -12.87 0.05 -12.61
C SER A 208 -13.95 -0.81 -11.97
N THR A 209 -13.57 -1.67 -11.02
CA THR A 209 -14.48 -2.02 -9.95
C THR A 209 -14.82 -0.67 -9.36
N GLU A 210 -15.99 -0.13 -9.70
CA GLU A 210 -16.60 0.88 -8.84
C GLU A 210 -16.65 0.17 -7.50
N GLU A 211 -15.69 0.50 -6.63
CA GLU A 211 -15.72 0.04 -5.25
C GLU A 211 -17.14 0.32 -4.81
N PRO A 212 -17.92 -0.71 -4.40
CA PRO A 212 -19.29 -0.46 -3.98
C PRO A 212 -19.18 0.62 -2.92
N GLU A 213 -19.70 1.83 -3.23
CA GLU A 213 -19.47 3.04 -2.43
C GLU A 213 -19.46 2.60 -0.97
N GLU A 214 -18.27 2.65 -0.35
CA GLU A 214 -18.14 2.15 1.01
C GLU A 214 -19.27 2.80 1.80
N PRO A 215 -20.06 2.04 2.57
CA PRO A 215 -21.20 2.61 3.28
C PRO A 215 -20.66 3.78 4.09
N VAL A 216 -21.03 5.01 3.68
CA VAL A 216 -20.46 6.27 4.18
C VAL A 216 -20.20 6.11 5.66
N GLU A 217 -18.91 6.04 6.02
CA GLU A 217 -18.48 5.83 7.41
C GLU A 217 -19.27 6.83 8.27
N PRO A 218 -20.06 6.36 9.27
CA PRO A 218 -20.84 7.25 10.09
C PRO A 218 -19.89 8.10 10.93
N GLY A 219 -19.52 9.26 10.41
CA GLY A 219 -18.56 10.14 11.08
C GLY A 219 -17.88 11.18 10.21
N GLU A 220 -18.03 11.18 8.88
CA GLU A 220 -17.42 12.25 8.09
C GLU A 220 -18.03 13.61 8.43
N SER A 221 -17.15 14.55 8.73
CA SER A 221 -17.53 15.91 9.09
C SER A 221 -17.81 16.73 7.83
N ILE A 222 -18.99 17.33 7.75
CA ILE A 222 -19.35 18.25 6.66
C ILE A 222 -18.89 19.64 7.04
N THR A 223 -17.99 20.23 6.25
CA THR A 223 -17.54 21.62 6.43
C THR A 223 -18.13 22.52 5.37
N VAL A 224 -18.87 23.53 5.82
CA VAL A 224 -19.40 24.59 4.97
C VAL A 224 -18.54 25.83 5.17
N LYS A 225 -18.02 26.42 4.08
CA LYS A 225 -17.40 27.75 4.12
C LYS A 225 -18.23 28.76 3.34
N VAL A 226 -18.41 29.95 3.90
CA VAL A 226 -19.14 31.05 3.25
C VAL A 226 -18.30 32.30 3.24
N GLN A 227 -18.14 32.90 2.05
CA GLN A 227 -17.51 34.20 1.91
C GLN A 227 -18.54 35.32 2.07
N VAL A 228 -18.29 36.19 3.03
CA VAL A 228 -19.11 37.38 3.28
C VAL A 228 -18.51 38.59 2.52
N PRO A 229 -19.26 39.36 1.73
CA PRO A 229 -18.74 40.50 1.00
C PRO A 229 -18.19 41.57 1.94
N SER A 230 -16.96 42.02 1.70
CA SER A 230 -16.31 43.09 2.46
C SER A 230 -17.08 44.41 2.42
N GLU A 231 -17.71 44.72 1.29
CA GLU A 231 -18.47 45.95 1.05
C GLU A 231 -19.83 45.98 1.78
N GLY A 232 -20.31 44.84 2.31
CA GLY A 232 -21.52 44.74 3.13
C GLY A 232 -21.27 44.79 4.64
N LEU A 233 -20.02 44.58 5.07
CA LEU A 233 -19.67 44.45 6.48
C LEU A 233 -19.82 45.74 7.29
N SER A 234 -19.89 46.93 6.67
CA SER A 234 -20.14 48.18 7.42
C SER A 234 -21.53 48.22 8.06
N SER A 235 -22.46 47.38 7.58
CA SER A 235 -23.78 47.13 8.19
C SER A 235 -23.80 45.93 9.11
N TRP A 236 -22.76 45.09 9.07
CA TRP A 236 -22.61 43.99 10.00
C TRP A 236 -21.90 44.53 11.24
N ASP A 237 -22.59 44.52 12.37
CA ASP A 237 -21.94 44.82 13.64
C ASP A 237 -20.75 43.86 13.84
N ALA A 238 -19.53 44.37 13.63
CA ALA A 238 -18.30 43.61 13.78
C ALA A 238 -18.14 43.04 15.20
N THR A 239 -18.90 43.53 16.19
CA THR A 239 -18.92 42.97 17.54
C THR A 239 -19.93 41.83 17.71
N ALA A 240 -20.89 41.68 16.79
CA ALA A 240 -21.89 40.62 16.84
C ALA A 240 -21.40 39.28 16.30
N GLY A 241 -20.44 39.27 15.36
CA GLY A 241 -19.85 38.05 14.78
C GLY A 241 -20.74 37.30 13.80
N VAL A 242 -20.14 36.41 12.99
CA VAL A 242 -20.86 35.57 12.02
C VAL A 242 -21.27 34.25 12.68
N TYR A 243 -22.53 33.86 12.50
CA TYR A 243 -23.09 32.62 13.04
C TYR A 243 -23.77 31.81 11.94
N PHE A 244 -23.78 30.50 12.10
CA PHE A 244 -24.59 29.57 11.34
C PHE A 244 -25.77 29.12 12.22
N TYR A 245 -27.00 29.32 11.77
CA TYR A 245 -28.17 28.67 12.33
C TYR A 245 -28.37 27.33 11.61
N VAL A 246 -28.13 26.22 12.29
CA VAL A 246 -28.03 24.88 11.69
C VAL A 246 -29.14 23.97 12.21
N TRP A 247 -29.76 23.18 11.34
CA TRP A 247 -30.73 22.14 11.71
C TRP A 247 -30.66 20.93 10.77
N THR A 248 -30.88 19.74 11.32
CA THR A 248 -31.01 18.48 10.55
C THR A 248 -32.48 18.06 10.47
N THR A 249 -33.16 17.96 11.61
CA THR A 249 -34.62 17.80 11.72
C THR A 249 -35.14 18.59 12.93
N GLY A 250 -36.14 19.47 12.75
CA GLY A 250 -36.74 20.23 13.85
C GLY A 250 -36.11 21.60 14.10
N GLU A 251 -36.02 22.01 15.38
CA GLU A 251 -35.49 23.31 15.79
C GLU A 251 -33.97 23.38 15.59
N GLY A 252 -33.48 24.49 15.05
CA GLY A 252 -32.05 24.72 14.84
C GLY A 252 -31.38 25.42 16.00
N SER A 253 -30.06 25.52 15.92
CA SER A 253 -29.24 26.24 16.90
C SER A 253 -28.26 27.18 16.22
N PHE A 254 -27.95 28.31 16.87
CA PHE A 254 -26.93 29.24 16.41
C PHE A 254 -25.56 28.77 16.89
N THR A 255 -24.66 28.51 15.96
CA THR A 255 -23.25 28.21 16.22
C THR A 255 -22.38 29.31 15.64
N GLN A 256 -21.41 29.78 16.42
CA GLN A 256 -20.47 30.79 15.95
C GLN A 256 -19.60 30.21 14.84
N ALA A 257 -19.42 30.94 13.75
CA ALA A 257 -18.53 30.56 12.67
C ALA A 257 -17.06 30.72 13.07
N THR A 258 -16.19 29.87 12.52
CA THR A 258 -14.74 30.08 12.58
C THR A 258 -14.34 31.09 11.51
N ASP A 259 -13.61 32.14 11.88
CA ASP A 259 -13.05 33.12 10.94
C ASP A 259 -11.76 32.55 10.33
N GLU A 260 -11.77 32.34 9.01
CA GLU A 260 -10.66 31.81 8.22
C GLU A 260 -9.81 32.93 7.59
N GLY A 261 -10.15 34.19 7.84
CA GLY A 261 -9.57 35.35 7.17
C GLY A 261 -10.15 35.58 5.77
N ASN A 262 -9.80 36.72 5.15
CA ASN A 262 -10.30 37.12 3.82
C ASN A 262 -11.84 37.10 3.68
N ASN A 263 -12.55 37.34 4.79
CA ASN A 263 -14.00 37.27 4.95
C ASN A 263 -14.61 35.88 4.72
N TRP A 264 -13.83 34.81 4.84
CA TRP A 264 -14.32 33.45 4.85
C TRP A 264 -14.66 33.01 6.26
N TYR A 265 -15.82 32.36 6.38
CA TYR A 265 -16.33 31.85 7.65
C TYR A 265 -16.71 30.38 7.47
N SER A 266 -16.29 29.52 8.37
CA SER A 266 -16.54 28.09 8.29
C SER A 266 -17.39 27.56 9.45
N TYR A 267 -18.11 26.46 9.18
CA TYR A 267 -18.78 25.65 10.17
C TYR A 267 -18.66 24.18 9.79
N THR A 268 -18.27 23.34 10.75
CA THR A 268 -18.11 21.90 10.59
C THR A 268 -19.13 21.17 11.46
N SER A 269 -19.90 20.26 10.85
CA SER A 269 -20.85 19.38 11.54
C SER A 269 -20.40 17.93 11.45
N GLU A 270 -20.52 17.18 12.53
CA GLU A 270 -20.30 15.73 12.50
C GLU A 270 -21.54 15.02 11.95
N GLY A 271 -21.45 14.48 10.73
CA GLY A 271 -22.48 13.66 10.11
C GLY A 271 -23.78 14.35 9.68
N SER A 272 -24.54 13.61 8.86
CA SER A 272 -25.84 13.91 8.21
C SER A 272 -25.91 15.22 7.41
N PRO A 273 -26.73 15.26 6.34
CA PRO A 273 -26.98 16.49 5.61
C PRO A 273 -27.48 17.59 6.55
N ILE A 274 -26.83 18.74 6.51
CA ILE A 274 -27.22 19.90 7.30
C ILE A 274 -28.02 20.89 6.46
N ASN A 275 -28.96 21.56 7.11
CA ASN A 275 -29.52 22.80 6.60
C ASN A 275 -28.94 23.94 7.42
N PHE A 276 -28.57 25.05 6.79
CA PHE A 276 -27.99 26.19 7.51
C PHE A 276 -28.46 27.54 6.99
N ILE A 277 -28.37 28.53 7.88
CA ILE A 277 -28.50 29.95 7.58
C ILE A 277 -27.31 30.71 8.14
N VAL A 278 -26.62 31.50 7.32
CA VAL A 278 -25.63 32.45 7.81
C VAL A 278 -26.32 33.71 8.31
N VAL A 279 -26.00 34.12 9.54
CA VAL A 279 -26.57 35.30 10.20
C VAL A 279 -25.47 36.14 10.86
N ASN A 280 -25.76 37.43 11.04
CA ASN A 280 -24.91 38.34 11.79
C ASN A 280 -25.43 38.50 13.23
N GLY A 281 -24.83 37.77 14.18
CA GLY A 281 -25.25 37.74 15.58
C GLY A 281 -25.86 36.40 16.03
N SER A 282 -25.99 36.25 17.35
CA SER A 282 -26.21 34.95 18.01
C SER A 282 -27.68 34.59 18.30
N SER A 283 -28.65 35.40 17.85
CA SER A 283 -30.09 35.10 18.04
C SER A 283 -30.98 35.87 17.07
N TRP A 284 -32.21 35.38 16.86
CA TRP A 284 -33.22 36.07 16.03
C TRP A 284 -33.63 37.45 16.56
N ASP A 285 -33.52 37.67 17.87
CA ASP A 285 -33.85 38.95 18.52
C ASP A 285 -32.67 39.93 18.47
N ALA A 286 -31.43 39.43 18.43
CA ALA A 286 -30.24 40.24 18.15
C ALA A 286 -30.28 40.86 16.73
N LEU A 287 -31.05 40.26 15.82
CA LEU A 287 -31.29 40.75 14.46
C LEU A 287 -32.36 41.87 14.39
N ALA A 288 -32.53 42.71 15.41
CA ALA A 288 -33.51 43.79 15.34
C ALA A 288 -33.12 44.84 14.26
N GLY A 289 -33.90 44.94 13.17
CA GLY A 289 -33.66 45.87 12.05
C GLY A 289 -33.38 45.17 10.71
N ASP A 290 -32.59 45.82 9.84
CA ASP A 290 -32.21 45.35 8.48
C ASP A 290 -31.38 44.04 8.49
N ALA A 291 -30.88 43.62 9.67
CA ALA A 291 -30.09 42.42 9.85
C ALA A 291 -30.87 41.12 9.53
N ARG A 292 -32.21 41.13 9.55
CA ARG A 292 -33.05 39.97 9.15
C ARG A 292 -33.05 39.69 7.65
N ARG A 293 -32.54 40.62 6.80
CA ARG A 293 -32.63 40.54 5.34
C ARG A 293 -31.45 39.82 4.66
N GLN A 294 -30.59 39.13 5.44
CA GLN A 294 -29.36 38.52 4.92
C GLN A 294 -29.22 37.04 5.28
N SER A 295 -30.33 36.32 5.44
CA SER A 295 -30.30 34.87 5.57
C SER A 295 -30.17 34.21 4.20
N VAL A 296 -29.37 33.16 4.09
CA VAL A 296 -29.48 32.21 2.98
C VAL A 296 -29.90 30.87 3.53
N ASN A 297 -30.95 30.27 2.97
CA ASN A 297 -31.35 28.90 3.32
C ASN A 297 -30.70 27.92 2.34
N MET A 298 -29.92 26.99 2.88
CA MET A 298 -29.38 25.86 2.15
C MET A 298 -29.88 24.59 2.79
N GLU A 299 -30.40 23.68 1.96
CA GLU A 299 -30.98 22.44 2.43
C GLU A 299 -30.22 21.23 1.89
N ASN A 300 -30.07 20.20 2.72
CA ASN A 300 -29.46 18.91 2.38
C ASN A 300 -28.00 19.00 1.87
N VAL A 301 -27.16 19.80 2.51
CA VAL A 301 -25.72 19.83 2.19
C VAL A 301 -25.08 18.54 2.71
N ALA A 302 -24.75 17.63 1.79
CA ALA A 302 -24.25 16.29 2.08
C ALA A 302 -22.72 16.15 1.95
N GLU A 303 -22.05 17.17 1.41
CA GLU A 303 -20.60 17.21 1.22
C GLU A 303 -20.04 18.58 1.62
N SER A 304 -18.74 18.66 1.88
CA SER A 304 -18.09 19.94 2.19
C SER A 304 -18.15 20.86 0.97
N THR A 305 -18.63 22.09 1.13
CA THR A 305 -18.88 23.01 0.00
C THR A 305 -18.60 24.45 0.38
N CYS A 306 -18.18 25.25 -0.61
CA CYS A 306 -17.94 26.67 -0.44
C CYS A 306 -18.93 27.52 -1.22
N TYR A 307 -19.33 28.63 -0.59
CA TYR A 307 -20.32 29.54 -1.15
C TYR A 307 -19.85 30.99 -1.08
N VAL A 308 -20.16 31.76 -2.12
CA VAL A 308 -19.97 33.22 -2.12
C VAL A 308 -21.34 33.88 -2.11
N MET A 309 -21.56 34.76 -1.13
CA MET A 309 -22.75 35.60 -1.11
C MET A 309 -22.62 36.71 -2.14
N ALA A 310 -23.50 36.74 -3.13
CA ALA A 310 -23.53 37.84 -4.09
C ALA A 310 -24.04 39.13 -3.42
N ASN A 311 -23.47 40.28 -3.82
CA ASN A 311 -24.03 41.59 -3.53
C ASN A 311 -25.33 41.74 -4.31
N GLY A 312 -26.46 41.42 -3.68
CA GLY A 312 -27.77 41.74 -4.22
C GLY A 312 -27.94 43.26 -4.32
N THR A 313 -28.34 43.77 -5.47
CA THR A 313 -28.90 45.12 -5.57
C THR A 313 -30.23 45.12 -4.84
N GLU A 314 -30.34 45.84 -3.72
CA GLU A 314 -31.62 46.02 -3.04
C GLU A 314 -32.63 46.58 -4.05
N THR A 315 -33.64 45.78 -4.39
CA THR A 315 -34.77 46.28 -5.16
C THR A 315 -35.75 46.81 -4.12
N GLU A 316 -35.89 48.14 -4.03
CA GLU A 316 -36.83 48.77 -3.08
C GLU A 316 -38.22 48.13 -3.19
N GLY A 317 -38.71 47.58 -2.08
CA GLY A 317 -40.11 47.14 -1.95
C GLY A 317 -40.37 45.64 -2.08
N VAL A 318 -39.35 44.80 -2.27
CA VAL A 318 -39.52 43.33 -2.23
C VAL A 318 -38.87 42.78 -0.96
N SER A 319 -39.68 42.21 -0.07
CA SER A 319 -39.23 41.53 1.15
C SER A 319 -38.65 40.14 0.86
N ASP A 320 -37.90 39.98 -0.23
CA ASP A 320 -37.45 38.68 -0.69
C ASP A 320 -36.15 38.29 -0.02
N TRP A 321 -36.24 37.21 0.76
CA TRP A 321 -35.25 36.62 1.66
C TRP A 321 -34.09 35.91 0.94
N ASN A 322 -33.80 36.28 -0.31
CA ASN A 322 -32.96 35.46 -1.19
C ASN A 322 -31.81 36.30 -1.79
N LYS A 323 -30.74 36.50 -1.02
CA LYS A 323 -29.44 36.75 -1.67
C LYS A 323 -29.04 35.46 -2.40
N VAL A 324 -28.54 35.61 -3.62
CA VAL A 324 -28.06 34.48 -4.42
C VAL A 324 -26.71 34.02 -3.86
N LEU A 325 -26.63 32.76 -3.43
CA LEU A 325 -25.33 32.08 -3.26
C LEU A 325 -24.93 31.51 -4.60
N THR A 326 -23.67 31.71 -4.94
CA THR A 326 -23.01 30.96 -6.00
C THR A 326 -22.14 29.92 -5.32
N VAL A 327 -22.36 28.64 -5.66
CA VAL A 327 -21.40 27.58 -5.37
C VAL A 327 -20.10 27.96 -6.05
N THR A 328 -19.01 27.93 -5.31
CA THR A 328 -17.67 28.18 -5.82
C THR A 328 -16.77 27.06 -5.36
N ASP A 329 -15.66 26.86 -6.06
CA ASP A 329 -14.55 26.13 -5.52
C ASP A 329 -14.12 26.81 -4.22
N CYS A 330 -13.91 26.00 -3.19
CA CYS A 330 -13.32 26.51 -1.95
C CYS A 330 -12.02 27.22 -2.30
N PRO A 331 -11.71 28.38 -1.68
CA PRO A 331 -10.35 28.86 -1.74
C PRO A 331 -9.51 27.68 -1.28
N GLU A 332 -8.63 27.19 -2.15
CA GLU A 332 -7.66 26.20 -1.77
C GLU A 332 -7.04 26.76 -0.50
N GLU A 333 -7.25 26.05 0.62
CA GLU A 333 -6.67 26.37 1.90
C GLU A 333 -5.20 26.46 1.61
N SER A 334 -4.67 27.69 1.49
CA SER A 334 -3.48 28.00 0.69
C SER A 334 -2.53 26.84 0.78
N ALA A 335 -2.54 25.99 -0.26
CA ALA A 335 -2.09 24.63 -0.11
C ALA A 335 -0.68 24.73 0.43
N ILE A 336 -0.50 24.33 1.69
CA ILE A 336 0.82 23.93 2.13
C ILE A 336 0.99 22.67 1.31
N MET A 337 1.56 22.81 0.10
CA MET A 337 1.83 21.70 -0.77
C MET A 337 2.46 20.65 0.13
N GLU A 338 1.85 19.48 0.21
CA GLU A 338 2.53 18.31 0.71
C GLU A 338 3.70 18.09 -0.23
N ALA A 339 4.82 18.73 0.09
CA ALA A 339 6.07 18.53 -0.58
C ALA A 339 6.36 17.04 -0.43
N GLU A 340 6.45 16.35 -1.56
CA GLU A 340 6.85 14.95 -1.62
C GLU A 340 8.04 14.74 -0.66
N THR A 341 7.84 13.83 0.28
CA THR A 341 8.65 13.61 1.48
C THR A 341 10.01 12.98 1.16
N GLU A 342 10.81 13.61 0.32
CA GLU A 342 12.22 13.26 0.17
C GLU A 342 13.09 14.42 0.66
N HIS A 343 13.57 14.25 1.89
CA HIS A 343 14.69 15.00 2.47
C HIS A 343 14.45 16.49 2.75
N LEU A 344 13.44 16.82 3.57
CA LEU A 344 13.21 18.20 4.05
C LEU A 344 14.36 18.78 4.88
N PHE A 345 15.28 17.94 5.38
CA PHE A 345 16.46 18.40 6.12
C PHE A 345 17.70 17.55 5.87
N THR A 346 18.87 18.16 6.11
CA THR A 346 20.18 17.52 6.10
C THR A 346 20.90 17.77 7.42
N ILE A 347 21.64 16.77 7.90
CA ILE A 347 22.51 16.89 9.07
C ILE A 347 23.96 16.94 8.59
N ASN A 348 24.62 18.09 8.76
CA ASN A 348 26.06 18.24 8.49
C ASN A 348 26.83 18.35 9.81
N GLY A 349 27.35 17.21 10.27
CA GLY A 349 27.96 17.10 11.59
C GLY A 349 26.93 17.31 12.70
N ARG A 350 27.03 18.43 13.41
CA ARG A 350 26.08 18.85 14.45
C ARG A 350 25.15 19.97 14.02
N THR A 351 25.12 20.28 12.73
CA THR A 351 24.28 21.36 12.18
C THR A 351 23.11 20.76 11.44
N LEU A 352 21.91 21.05 11.90
CA LEU A 352 20.66 20.83 11.17
C LEU A 352 20.52 21.92 10.12
N LEU A 353 20.30 21.52 8.87
CA LEU A 353 20.03 22.38 7.73
C LEU A 353 18.67 22.00 7.14
N ILE A 354 17.80 22.98 6.94
CA ILE A 354 16.50 22.84 6.29
C ILE A 354 16.48 23.86 5.16
N SER A 355 16.10 23.43 3.96
CA SER A 355 15.89 24.29 2.81
C SER A 355 14.64 23.80 2.11
N LEU A 356 13.62 24.66 2.06
CA LEU A 356 12.28 24.39 1.57
C LEU A 356 12.00 25.33 0.41
N ASP A 357 11.19 24.87 -0.55
CA ASP A 357 10.78 25.71 -1.67
C ASP A 357 9.85 26.87 -1.25
N GLN A 358 9.21 26.74 -0.08
CA GLN A 358 8.28 27.71 0.49
C GLN A 358 8.47 27.84 2.00
N GLU A 359 7.99 28.95 2.57
CA GLU A 359 8.03 29.17 4.02
C GLU A 359 7.09 28.18 4.72
N ALA A 360 7.60 27.44 5.72
CA ALA A 360 6.81 26.50 6.50
C ALA A 360 7.10 26.62 8.00
N GLU A 361 6.18 26.07 8.80
CA GLU A 361 6.38 25.92 10.24
C GLU A 361 7.49 24.89 10.50
N VAL A 362 8.54 25.28 11.23
CA VAL A 362 9.60 24.39 11.71
C VAL A 362 9.56 24.38 13.23
N ALA A 363 9.28 23.22 13.82
CA ALA A 363 9.29 23.00 15.26
C ALA A 363 10.21 21.85 15.65
N ILE A 364 11.07 22.06 16.65
CA ILE A 364 12.01 21.05 17.14
C ILE A 364 11.69 20.73 18.58
N TYR A 365 11.56 19.45 18.90
CA TYR A 365 11.29 18.93 20.22
C TYR A 365 12.40 18.00 20.70
N ASN A 366 12.60 17.92 22.01
CA ASN A 366 13.39 16.83 22.60
C ASN A 366 12.55 15.56 22.69
N VAL A 367 13.18 14.43 23.07
CA VAL A 367 12.48 13.13 23.24
C VAL A 367 11.39 13.11 24.31
N ASN A 368 11.35 14.11 25.21
CA ASN A 368 10.29 14.25 26.20
C ASN A 368 9.10 15.07 25.67
N GLY A 369 9.10 15.46 24.39
CA GLY A 369 8.07 16.29 23.77
C GLY A 369 8.16 17.77 24.14
N GLN A 370 9.23 18.22 24.81
CA GLN A 370 9.40 19.63 25.12
C GLN A 370 9.91 20.38 23.88
N LEU A 371 9.18 21.44 23.51
CA LEU A 371 9.57 22.36 22.43
C LEU A 371 10.90 23.05 22.76
N ILE A 372 11.86 22.92 21.84
CA ILE A 372 13.19 23.54 21.91
C ILE A 372 13.20 24.84 21.09
N GLU A 373 12.61 24.83 19.90
CA GLU A 373 12.48 26.00 19.03
C GLU A 373 11.32 25.84 18.06
N HIS A 374 10.78 26.97 17.63
CA HIS A 374 9.67 27.10 16.71
C HIS A 374 9.88 28.37 15.86
N THR A 375 9.81 28.24 14.53
CA THR A 375 9.96 29.34 13.58
C THR A 375 9.15 29.09 12.31
N PHE A 376 8.91 30.15 11.54
CA PHE A 376 8.39 30.07 10.17
C PHE A 376 9.50 30.54 9.24
N THR A 377 9.95 29.65 8.35
CA THR A 377 11.04 29.95 7.43
C THR A 377 11.10 28.94 6.29
N ASN A 378 11.73 29.31 5.19
CA ASN A 378 12.10 28.40 4.11
C ASN A 378 13.58 27.97 4.18
N ASP A 379 14.42 28.64 4.98
CA ASP A 379 15.84 28.33 5.17
C ASP A 379 16.20 28.40 6.65
N TYR A 380 16.63 27.26 7.22
CA TYR A 380 16.96 27.17 8.64
C TYR A 380 18.29 26.45 8.87
N SER A 381 19.10 26.99 9.78
CA SER A 381 20.37 26.39 10.20
C SER A 381 20.56 26.49 11.70
N ARG A 382 20.80 25.36 12.37
CA ARG A 382 21.06 25.34 13.81
C ARG A 382 22.09 24.31 14.22
N PHE A 383 23.01 24.73 15.09
CA PHE A 383 23.88 23.84 15.83
C PHE A 383 23.10 23.13 16.96
N MET A 384 23.12 21.80 16.92
CA MET A 384 22.40 20.93 17.85
C MET A 384 23.39 20.18 18.76
N GLN A 385 23.00 19.95 20.01
CA GLN A 385 23.76 19.06 20.90
C GLN A 385 23.54 17.60 20.49
N GLN A 386 24.49 16.71 20.80
CA GLN A 386 24.34 15.28 20.56
C GLN A 386 23.09 14.74 21.27
N GLY A 387 22.23 14.01 20.56
CA GLY A 387 20.96 13.56 21.09
C GLY A 387 19.95 13.14 20.03
N VAL A 388 18.78 12.75 20.50
CA VAL A 388 17.62 12.41 19.66
C VAL A 388 16.62 13.54 19.75
N TYR A 389 16.07 13.93 18.61
CA TYR A 389 15.10 15.01 18.48
C TYR A 389 13.92 14.56 17.64
N ILE A 390 12.80 15.25 17.80
CA ILE A 390 11.66 15.18 16.90
C ILE A 390 11.60 16.52 16.18
N ILE A 391 11.56 16.50 14.87
CA ILE A 391 11.40 17.69 14.04
C ILE A 391 10.04 17.62 13.35
N ARG A 392 9.30 18.72 13.38
CA ARG A 392 8.08 18.92 12.63
C ARG A 392 8.30 20.02 11.60
N ILE A 393 8.02 19.73 10.34
CA ILE A 393 8.07 20.67 9.22
C ILE A 393 6.70 20.64 8.55
N GLY A 394 5.91 21.71 8.72
CA GLY A 394 4.49 21.72 8.36
C GLY A 394 3.72 20.59 9.06
N ASN A 395 3.15 19.67 8.29
CA ASN A 395 2.42 18.51 8.80
C ASN A 395 3.29 17.26 8.97
N THR A 396 4.54 17.28 8.51
CA THR A 396 5.45 16.14 8.54
C THR A 396 6.21 16.12 9.86
N THR A 397 6.26 14.95 10.52
CA THR A 397 7.04 14.75 11.75
C THR A 397 8.08 13.65 11.54
N GLU A 398 9.34 13.97 11.82
CA GLU A 398 10.46 13.04 11.67
C GLU A 398 11.30 12.94 12.94
N LYS A 399 11.95 11.78 13.11
CA LYS A 399 12.91 11.54 14.18
C LYS A 399 14.32 11.76 13.67
N MET A 400 15.05 12.65 14.33
CA MET A 400 16.43 12.99 14.02
C MET A 400 17.40 12.48 15.09
N VAL A 401 18.57 11.98 14.68
CA VAL A 401 19.67 11.62 15.59
C VAL A 401 20.90 12.45 15.24
N ILE A 402 21.39 13.24 16.20
CA ILE A 402 22.62 14.03 16.08
C ILE A 402 23.74 13.29 16.81
N PHE A 403 24.84 12.97 16.10
CA PHE A 403 26.00 12.25 16.64
C PHE A 403 27.12 13.18 17.16
#